data_AF-E2C8V2-F1
#
_entry.id   AF-E2C8V2-F1
#
_cell.length_a   1.000
_cell.length_b   1.000
_cell.length_c   1.000
_cell.angle_alpha   90.00
_cell.angle_beta   90.00
_cell.angle_gamma   90.00
#
_symmetry.space_group_name_H-M   'P 1'
#
loop_
_entity.id
_entity.type
_entity.pdbx_description
1 polymer ?
#
loop_
_entity_poly.entity_id
_entity_poly.type
_entity_poly.pdbx_seq_one_letter_code
_entity_poly.pdbx_strand_id
1 'polypeptide(L)'
;MSDRANTMKLEAEMATPLHLQRLERSLNLQPFLRQINDLFQEQASEDDKSVSSESSDGSDAYIENVLTRKEETRINKLRVYNMSSVGEERRWLQDILLSDSSDSSASGSDTDSPITEEDFQEMLKVHILRKKYQGRFYQKPEVRLTMGGL
;
A
#
# COMPACT_ATOMS: atom_id res chain seq x y z
N MET A 1 -19.22 -11.46 69.92
CA MET A 1 -19.95 -10.26 69.49
C MET A 1 -19.44 -9.94 68.10
N SER A 2 -20.10 -10.51 67.09
CA SER A 2 -19.64 -10.57 65.70
C SER A 2 -20.56 -9.72 64.83
N ASP A 3 -20.47 -8.40 64.97
CA ASP A 3 -21.33 -7.45 64.25
C ASP A 3 -20.51 -6.57 63.32
N ARG A 4 -19.74 -7.22 62.43
CA ARG A 4 -19.05 -6.55 61.31
C ARG A 4 -19.02 -7.41 60.05
N ALA A 5 -20.04 -8.24 59.86
CA ALA A 5 -20.14 -9.16 58.73
C ALA A 5 -21.31 -8.87 57.79
N ASN A 6 -22.09 -7.80 58.01
CA ASN A 6 -23.36 -7.62 57.31
C ASN A 6 -23.54 -6.29 56.56
N THR A 7 -22.48 -5.51 56.33
CA THR A 7 -22.57 -4.25 55.56
C THR A 7 -22.15 -4.39 54.09
N MET A 8 -21.90 -5.62 53.61
CA MET A 8 -21.42 -5.89 52.24
C MET A 8 -22.36 -6.81 51.44
N LYS A 9 -23.66 -6.83 51.78
CA LYS A 9 -24.66 -7.65 51.06
C LYS A 9 -25.77 -6.83 50.41
N LEU A 10 -25.55 -5.52 50.26
CA LEU A 10 -26.45 -4.59 49.58
C LEU A 10 -25.67 -3.59 48.72
N GLU A 11 -24.53 -4.00 48.16
CA GLU A 11 -24.13 -3.39 46.91
C GLU A 11 -25.02 -4.04 45.87
N ALA A 12 -26.13 -3.38 45.55
CA ALA A 12 -26.77 -3.57 44.26
C ALA A 12 -25.62 -3.67 43.25
N GLU A 13 -25.52 -4.79 42.53
CA GLU A 13 -24.65 -4.93 41.38
C GLU A 13 -25.09 -3.87 40.38
N MET A 14 -24.65 -2.63 40.60
CA MET A 14 -24.99 -1.52 39.75
C MET A 14 -24.30 -1.84 38.44
N ALA A 15 -25.11 -2.11 37.42
CA ALA A 15 -24.62 -2.35 36.08
C ALA A 15 -23.59 -1.27 35.74
N THR A 16 -22.48 -1.68 35.12
CA THR A 16 -21.41 -0.76 34.75
C THR A 16 -22.01 0.43 34.00
N PRO A 17 -21.59 1.68 34.31
CA PRO A 17 -22.15 2.86 33.66
C PRO A 17 -22.13 2.70 32.14
N LEU A 18 -23.19 3.13 31.44
CA LEU A 18 -23.39 2.88 30.01
C LEU A 18 -22.19 3.25 29.12
N HIS A 19 -21.47 4.33 29.46
CA HIS A 19 -20.27 4.73 28.72
C HIS A 19 -19.13 3.73 28.86
N LEU A 20 -18.97 3.13 30.05
CA LEU A 20 -17.99 2.08 30.32
C LEU A 20 -18.37 0.78 29.60
N GLN A 21 -19.66 0.42 29.58
CA GLN A 21 -20.15 -0.72 28.80
C GLN A 21 -19.94 -0.53 27.30
N ARG A 22 -20.16 0.70 26.77
CA ARG A 22 -19.86 1.03 25.36
C ARG A 22 -18.36 0.90 25.07
N LEU A 23 -17.53 1.40 25.99
CA LEU A 23 -16.08 1.32 25.88
C LEU A 23 -15.59 -0.14 25.88
N GLU A 24 -16.04 -0.95 26.83
CA GLU A 24 -15.74 -2.38 26.93
C GLU A 24 -16.12 -3.12 25.64
N ARG A 25 -17.31 -2.86 25.10
CA ARG A 25 -17.74 -3.46 23.83
C ARG A 25 -16.90 -3.01 22.65
N SER A 26 -16.50 -1.74 22.60
CA SER A 26 -15.66 -1.20 21.52
C SER A 26 -14.21 -1.69 21.57
N LEU A 27 -13.72 -2.00 22.78
CA LEU A 27 -12.37 -2.52 23.01
C LEU A 27 -12.32 -4.05 23.07
N ASN A 28 -13.46 -4.74 22.93
CA ASN A 28 -13.51 -6.18 22.93
C ASN A 28 -12.99 -6.74 21.60
N LEU A 29 -11.69 -7.03 21.56
CA LEU A 29 -11.00 -7.62 20.42
C LEU A 29 -11.14 -9.15 20.36
N GLN A 30 -11.78 -9.80 21.34
CA GLN A 30 -11.89 -11.26 21.39
C GLN A 30 -12.50 -11.89 20.13
N PRO A 31 -13.56 -11.35 19.51
CA PRO A 31 -14.12 -11.91 18.28
C PRO A 31 -13.11 -11.85 17.12
N PHE A 32 -12.38 -10.74 17.00
CA PHE A 32 -11.37 -10.53 15.97
C PHE A 32 -10.14 -11.44 16.17
N LEU A 33 -9.66 -11.58 17.42
CA LEU A 33 -8.54 -12.46 17.75
C LEU A 33 -8.88 -13.94 17.51
N ARG A 34 -10.13 -14.35 17.75
CA ARG A 34 -10.60 -15.71 17.39
C ARG A 34 -10.53 -15.93 15.89
N GLN A 35 -11.04 -14.99 15.10
CA GLN A 35 -10.98 -15.07 13.64
C GLN A 35 -9.54 -15.18 13.12
N ILE A 36 -8.62 -14.38 13.68
CA ILE A 36 -7.20 -14.46 13.33
C ILE A 36 -6.60 -15.81 13.73
N ASN A 37 -6.89 -16.28 14.94
CA ASN A 37 -6.40 -17.55 15.42
C ASN A 37 -6.90 -18.73 14.55
N ASP A 38 -8.16 -18.71 14.14
CA ASP A 38 -8.73 -19.73 13.27
C ASP A 38 -8.06 -19.71 11.90
N LEU A 39 -7.79 -18.52 11.34
CA LEU A 39 -7.03 -18.34 10.10
C LEU A 39 -5.61 -18.94 10.22
N PHE A 40 -4.89 -18.69 11.32
CA PHE A 40 -3.55 -19.24 11.52
C PHE A 40 -3.55 -20.76 11.75
N GLN A 41 -4.58 -21.29 12.43
CA GLN A 41 -4.71 -22.73 12.66
C GLN A 41 -5.11 -23.48 11.38
N GLU A 42 -5.91 -22.86 10.51
CA GLU A 42 -6.23 -23.39 9.18
C GLU A 42 -4.96 -23.50 8.32
N GLN A 43 -4.10 -22.48 8.33
CA GLN A 43 -2.81 -22.49 7.62
C GLN A 43 -1.81 -23.51 8.21
N ALA A 44 -1.81 -23.74 9.52
CA ALA A 44 -0.95 -24.74 10.16
C ALA A 44 -1.46 -26.19 9.97
N SER A 45 -2.78 -26.36 9.80
CA SER A 45 -3.45 -27.64 9.54
C SER A 45 -3.17 -28.18 8.13
N GLU A 46 -2.78 -27.32 7.18
CA GLU A 46 -2.44 -27.71 5.82
C GLU A 46 -1.00 -28.25 5.65
N ASP A 47 -0.12 -28.14 6.67
CA ASP A 47 1.30 -28.52 6.58
C ASP A 47 1.57 -30.03 6.86
N ASP A 48 0.61 -30.79 7.39
CA ASP A 48 0.77 -32.22 7.70
C ASP A 48 0.19 -33.18 6.63
N LYS A 49 -0.23 -32.66 5.48
CA LYS A 49 -0.68 -33.48 4.33
C LYS A 49 0.37 -33.47 3.24
N SER A 50 1.32 -34.39 3.36
CA SER A 50 2.22 -34.78 2.27
C SER A 50 1.41 -35.23 1.03
N VAL A 51 1.35 -34.38 0.01
CA VAL A 51 1.08 -34.80 -1.37
C VAL A 51 2.01 -34.05 -2.31
N SER A 52 2.58 -34.84 -3.21
CA SER A 52 3.55 -34.45 -4.23
C SER A 52 3.12 -33.27 -5.09
N SER A 53 4.14 -32.57 -5.57
CA SER A 53 4.16 -31.57 -6.64
C SER A 53 3.02 -31.65 -7.67
N GLU A 54 2.23 -30.59 -7.78
CA GLU A 54 1.77 -30.02 -9.07
C GLU A 54 0.93 -28.74 -8.89
N SER A 55 1.36 -27.68 -9.59
CA SER A 55 0.57 -26.52 -10.05
C SER A 55 -0.08 -25.56 -9.03
N SER A 56 0.55 -24.39 -8.90
CA SER A 56 -0.08 -23.07 -9.14
C SER A 56 -1.61 -23.05 -9.24
N ASP A 57 -2.32 -22.63 -8.18
CA ASP A 57 -3.55 -21.83 -8.27
C ASP A 57 -3.99 -21.35 -6.87
N GLY A 58 -3.51 -20.17 -6.47
CA GLY A 58 -3.91 -19.50 -5.22
C GLY A 58 -3.51 -18.03 -5.22
N SER A 59 -3.17 -17.50 -6.41
CA SER A 59 -2.68 -16.13 -6.53
C SER A 59 -3.80 -15.09 -6.51
N ASP A 60 -5.03 -15.49 -6.83
CA ASP A 60 -6.08 -14.52 -7.13
C ASP A 60 -6.53 -13.72 -5.90
N ALA A 61 -6.69 -14.38 -4.73
CA ALA A 61 -7.12 -13.71 -3.50
C ALA A 61 -6.05 -12.76 -2.92
N TYR A 62 -4.75 -13.10 -3.04
CA TYR A 62 -3.69 -12.19 -2.60
C TYR A 62 -3.54 -11.02 -3.58
N ILE A 63 -3.67 -11.27 -4.88
CA ILE A 63 -3.61 -10.25 -5.93
C ILE A 63 -4.79 -9.29 -5.79
N GLU A 64 -6.00 -9.79 -5.50
CA GLU A 64 -7.20 -8.97 -5.26
C GLU A 64 -7.04 -8.08 -4.02
N ASN A 65 -6.51 -8.60 -2.90
CA ASN A 65 -6.21 -7.79 -1.71
C ASN A 65 -5.12 -6.73 -1.94
N VAL A 66 -4.13 -7.03 -2.80
CA VAL A 66 -3.09 -6.06 -3.17
C VAL A 66 -3.63 -5.00 -4.13
N LEU A 67 -4.48 -5.39 -5.09
CA LEU A 67 -5.15 -4.50 -6.04
C LEU A 67 -6.15 -3.57 -5.34
N THR A 68 -6.94 -4.08 -4.41
CA THR A 68 -7.86 -3.28 -3.58
C THR A 68 -7.10 -2.28 -2.73
N ARG A 69 -6.03 -2.71 -2.04
CA ARG A 69 -5.14 -1.81 -1.28
C ARG A 69 -4.50 -0.72 -2.16
N LYS A 70 -4.13 -1.06 -3.39
CA LYS A 70 -3.55 -0.12 -4.37
C LYS A 70 -4.57 0.87 -4.92
N GLU A 71 -5.80 0.42 -5.18
CA GLU A 71 -6.87 1.30 -5.61
C GLU A 71 -7.29 2.23 -4.46
N GLU A 72 -7.31 1.74 -3.22
CA GLU A 72 -7.57 2.53 -2.02
C GLU A 72 -6.52 3.63 -1.79
N THR A 73 -5.22 3.35 -2.01
CA THR A 73 -4.17 4.38 -1.90
C THR A 73 -4.30 5.42 -3.01
N ARG A 74 -4.66 5.00 -4.23
CA ARG A 74 -4.94 5.90 -5.36
C ARG A 74 -6.14 6.81 -5.07
N ILE A 75 -7.23 6.26 -4.53
CA ILE A 75 -8.43 7.00 -4.11
C ILE A 75 -8.11 7.97 -2.96
N ASN A 76 -7.32 7.52 -1.96
CA ASN A 76 -6.90 8.39 -0.87
C ASN A 76 -6.01 9.54 -1.37
N LYS A 77 -5.11 9.30 -2.32
CA LYS A 77 -4.34 10.37 -2.97
C LYS A 77 -5.24 11.35 -3.72
N LEU A 78 -6.22 10.87 -4.49
CA LEU A 78 -7.20 11.72 -5.19
C LEU A 78 -7.96 12.65 -4.24
N ARG A 79 -8.25 12.22 -3.01
CA ARG A 79 -8.93 13.04 -2.00
C ARG A 79 -8.06 14.16 -1.42
N VAL A 80 -6.74 14.02 -1.46
CA VAL A 80 -5.79 15.02 -0.93
C VAL A 80 -5.56 16.15 -1.92
N TYR A 81 -5.73 15.89 -3.22
CA TYR A 81 -5.43 16.85 -4.28
C TYR A 81 -6.70 17.47 -4.88
N ASN A 82 -6.82 18.79 -4.84
CA ASN A 82 -7.89 19.50 -5.56
C ASN A 82 -7.53 19.64 -7.05
N MET A 83 -8.00 18.71 -7.88
CA MET A 83 -7.72 18.68 -9.32
C MET A 83 -8.72 19.47 -10.18
N SER A 84 -9.71 20.12 -9.57
CA SER A 84 -10.75 20.88 -10.30
C SER A 84 -10.20 22.05 -11.11
N SER A 85 -9.02 22.54 -10.75
CA SER A 85 -8.32 23.65 -11.43
C SER A 85 -7.20 23.18 -12.38
N VAL A 86 -7.02 21.88 -12.58
CA VAL A 86 -5.99 21.34 -13.47
C VAL A 86 -6.58 21.24 -14.86
N GLY A 87 -6.14 22.13 -15.75
CA GLY A 87 -6.52 22.11 -17.14
C GLY A 87 -5.89 20.94 -17.90
N GLU A 88 -6.34 20.77 -19.14
CA GLU A 88 -5.91 19.72 -20.05
C GLU A 88 -4.38 19.68 -20.25
N GLU A 89 -3.76 20.85 -20.21
CA GLU A 89 -2.31 21.05 -20.39
C GLU A 89 -1.46 20.54 -19.21
N ARG A 90 -2.08 20.30 -18.05
CA ARG A 90 -1.42 19.84 -16.83
C ARG A 90 -1.84 18.43 -16.39
N ARG A 91 -2.57 17.70 -17.23
CA ARG A 91 -2.98 16.30 -16.97
C ARG A 91 -1.81 15.37 -16.64
N TRP A 92 -0.62 15.64 -17.16
CA TRP A 92 0.59 14.88 -16.83
C TRP A 92 0.98 14.97 -15.34
N LEU A 93 0.63 16.05 -14.63
CA LEU A 93 0.85 16.17 -13.18
C LEU A 93 -0.07 15.23 -12.40
N GLN A 94 -1.30 15.04 -12.87
CA GLN A 94 -2.21 14.06 -12.29
C GLN A 94 -1.62 12.66 -12.44
N ASP A 95 -1.08 12.36 -13.62
CA ASP A 95 -0.48 11.07 -13.89
C ASP A 95 0.76 10.82 -13.02
N ILE A 96 1.63 11.83 -12.83
CA ILE A 96 2.80 11.71 -11.95
C ILE A 96 2.42 11.60 -10.47
N LEU A 97 1.47 12.41 -9.99
CA LEU A 97 1.09 12.41 -8.57
C LEU A 97 0.30 11.15 -8.17
N LEU A 98 -0.48 10.62 -9.10
CA LEU A 98 -1.29 9.41 -8.93
C LEU A 98 -0.58 8.14 -9.42
N SER A 99 0.53 8.25 -10.15
CA SER A 99 1.40 7.11 -10.44
C SER A 99 1.89 6.55 -9.12
N ASP A 100 1.53 5.31 -8.90
CA ASP A 100 1.96 4.53 -7.76
C ASP A 100 3.40 4.10 -8.04
N SER A 101 4.38 4.69 -7.36
CA SER A 101 5.80 4.28 -7.45
C SER A 101 6.06 2.85 -6.93
N SER A 102 5.01 2.08 -6.66
CA SER A 102 5.06 0.73 -6.10
C SER A 102 4.86 -0.38 -7.14
N ASP A 103 5.07 -0.14 -8.44
CA ASP A 103 5.12 -1.24 -9.43
C ASP A 103 6.35 -2.17 -9.27
N SER A 104 7.28 -1.82 -8.37
CA SER A 104 8.39 -2.68 -7.97
C SER A 104 7.95 -3.78 -6.99
N SER A 105 7.08 -4.69 -7.43
CA SER A 105 6.78 -5.90 -6.68
C SER A 105 6.57 -7.11 -7.59
N ALA A 106 7.67 -7.68 -8.10
CA ALA A 106 7.86 -9.12 -8.36
C ALA A 106 9.32 -9.48 -8.79
N SER A 107 10.33 -8.94 -8.12
CA SER A 107 11.66 -9.56 -7.99
C SER A 107 12.45 -8.77 -6.97
N GLY A 108 12.94 -9.42 -5.92
CA GLY A 108 13.92 -8.79 -5.04
C GLY A 108 15.17 -8.48 -5.86
N SER A 109 15.43 -7.19 -6.13
CA SER A 109 16.68 -6.73 -6.72
C SER A 109 16.86 -5.24 -6.44
N ASP A 110 17.87 -4.96 -5.62
CA ASP A 110 18.82 -3.85 -5.81
C ASP A 110 18.34 -2.39 -5.80
N THR A 111 17.43 -2.00 -4.91
CA THR A 111 17.25 -0.56 -4.61
C THR A 111 18.15 -0.05 -3.47
N ASP A 112 18.72 -0.94 -2.66
CA ASP A 112 19.70 -0.62 -1.61
C ASP A 112 21.14 -1.05 -1.95
N SER A 113 21.36 -1.67 -3.12
CA SER A 113 22.70 -2.00 -3.56
C SER A 113 23.43 -0.73 -4.00
N PRO A 114 24.68 -0.50 -3.56
CA PRO A 114 25.45 0.63 -4.03
C PRO A 114 25.55 0.56 -5.55
N ILE A 115 25.32 1.70 -6.21
CA ILE A 115 25.39 1.84 -7.66
C ILE A 115 26.64 1.12 -8.19
N THR A 116 26.42 0.21 -9.12
CA THR A 116 27.46 -0.63 -9.71
C THR A 116 28.10 0.07 -10.91
N GLU A 117 29.26 -0.40 -11.34
CA GLU A 117 29.91 0.11 -12.55
C GLU A 117 29.04 -0.15 -13.79
N GLU A 118 28.31 -1.26 -13.78
CA GLU A 118 27.32 -1.63 -14.80
C GLU A 118 26.21 -0.57 -14.90
N ASP A 119 25.70 -0.09 -13.76
CA ASP A 119 24.69 0.99 -13.71
C ASP A 119 25.21 2.29 -14.30
N PHE A 120 26.48 2.64 -14.03
CA PHE A 120 27.12 3.81 -14.63
C PHE A 120 27.24 3.69 -16.15
N GLN A 121 27.60 2.50 -16.65
CA GLN A 121 27.68 2.25 -18.09
C GLN A 121 26.32 2.36 -18.76
N GLU A 122 25.26 1.85 -18.13
CA GLU A 122 23.89 2.00 -18.63
C GLU A 122 23.46 3.46 -18.66
N MET A 123 23.70 4.19 -17.56
CA MET A 123 23.39 5.62 -17.48
C MET A 123 24.13 6.42 -18.56
N LEU A 124 25.41 6.10 -18.81
CA LEU A 124 26.20 6.72 -19.86
C LEU A 124 25.66 6.39 -21.25
N LYS A 125 25.25 5.15 -21.49
CA LYS A 125 24.64 4.71 -22.76
C LYS A 125 23.34 5.47 -23.03
N VAL A 126 22.46 5.59 -22.03
CA VAL A 126 21.23 6.39 -22.11
C VAL A 126 21.56 7.85 -22.40
N HIS A 127 22.54 8.43 -21.69
CA HIS A 127 22.97 9.81 -21.90
C HIS A 127 23.48 10.05 -23.33
N ILE A 128 24.34 9.19 -23.84
CA ILE A 128 24.90 9.28 -25.20
C ILE A 128 23.79 9.17 -26.25
N LEU A 129 22.89 8.20 -26.10
CA LEU A 129 21.75 8.02 -27.00
C LEU A 129 20.86 9.26 -27.00
N ARG A 130 20.49 9.75 -25.82
CA ARG A 130 19.70 10.98 -25.67
C ARG A 130 20.37 12.17 -26.37
N LYS A 131 21.67 12.37 -26.13
CA LYS A 131 22.44 13.46 -26.74
C LYS A 131 22.53 13.34 -28.27
N LYS A 132 22.70 12.12 -28.80
CA LYS A 132 22.70 11.84 -30.25
C LYS A 132 21.38 12.27 -30.89
N TYR A 133 20.25 11.86 -30.32
CA TYR A 133 18.93 12.19 -30.88
C TYR A 133 18.54 13.66 -30.65
N GLN A 134 18.91 14.25 -29.52
CA GLN A 134 18.74 15.69 -29.27
C GLN A 134 19.50 16.53 -30.31
N GLY A 135 20.75 16.20 -30.62
CA GLY A 135 21.51 16.89 -31.66
C GLY A 135 20.82 16.83 -33.03
N ARG A 136 20.25 15.68 -33.40
CA ARG A 136 19.46 15.52 -34.63
C ARG A 136 18.15 16.31 -34.60
N PHE A 137 17.50 16.41 -33.44
CA PHE A 137 16.25 17.13 -33.27
C PHE A 137 16.45 18.64 -33.43
N TYR A 138 17.44 19.22 -32.76
CA TYR A 138 17.74 20.66 -32.85
C TYR A 138 18.45 21.10 -34.14
N GLN A 139 18.95 20.13 -34.94
CA GLN A 139 19.45 20.39 -36.30
C GLN A 139 18.32 20.65 -37.30
N LYS A 140 17.09 20.18 -37.04
CA LYS A 140 15.96 20.41 -37.94
C LYS A 140 15.49 21.87 -37.81
N PRO A 141 15.44 22.64 -38.91
CA PRO A 141 15.07 24.07 -38.86
C PRO A 141 13.65 24.30 -38.33
N GLU A 142 12.75 23.35 -38.53
CA GLU A 142 11.35 23.39 -38.07
C GLU A 142 11.21 23.46 -36.55
N VAL A 143 12.14 22.85 -35.81
CA VAL A 143 12.13 22.81 -34.34
C VAL A 143 12.74 24.07 -33.73
N ARG A 144 13.65 24.74 -34.46
CA ARG A 144 14.29 25.97 -33.98
C ARG A 144 13.31 27.14 -33.92
N LEU A 145 12.30 27.14 -34.79
CA LEU A 145 11.27 28.17 -34.85
C LEU A 145 10.21 28.04 -33.75
N THR A 146 9.99 26.84 -33.20
CA THR A 146 9.00 26.62 -32.13
C THR A 146 9.51 26.93 -30.73
N MET A 147 10.83 27.05 -30.53
CA MET A 147 11.46 27.34 -29.24
C MET A 147 12.05 28.76 -29.14
N GLY A 148 12.07 29.53 -30.24
CA GLY A 148 12.58 30.91 -30.29
C GLY A 148 11.52 32.01 -30.11
N GLY A 149 10.29 31.63 -29.74
CA GLY A 149 9.15 32.52 -29.58
C GLY A 149 8.54 32.44 -28.19
N LEU A 150 9.35 32.66 -27.14
CA LEU A 150 8.94 33.03 -25.79
C LEU A 150 9.98 34.02 -25.23
#